data_AF-A0A820XTH5-F1
#
_entry.id   AF-A0A820XTH5-F1
#
_cell.length_a   1.000
_cell.length_b   1.000
_cell.length_c   1.000
_cell.angle_alpha   90.00
_cell.angle_beta   90.00
_cell.angle_gamma   90.00
#
_symmetry.space_group_name_H-M   'P 1'
#
loop_
_entity.id
_entity.type
_entity.pdbx_description
1 polymer ?
#
loop_
_entity_poly.entity_id
_entity_poly.type
_entity_poly.pdbx_seq_one_letter_code
_entity_poly.pdbx_strand_id
1 'polypeptide(L)' 'SVDISSNVLLTVIPNLGCSDDDWLSVRPSPAGIVAPVKRGDCTVESKARLASKYNVAALLIYNDGTTWGVGA' A
#
# COMPACT_ATOMS: atom_id res chain seq x y z
N SER A 1 -12.98 6.99 7.41
CA SER A 1 -11.97 6.69 8.44
C SER A 1 -12.13 5.24 8.85
N VAL A 2 -11.04 4.56 9.25
CA VAL A 2 -11.07 3.18 9.79
C VAL A 2 -10.76 3.22 11.27
N ASP A 3 -11.49 2.42 12.05
CA ASP A 3 -11.26 2.23 13.49
C ASP A 3 -10.27 1.08 13.73
N ILE A 4 -9.04 1.44 14.10
CA ILE A 4 -7.96 0.50 14.38
C ILE A 4 -8.02 -0.12 15.79
N SER A 5 -9.01 0.23 16.60
CA SER A 5 -9.26 -0.41 17.91
C SER A 5 -10.06 -1.72 17.79
N SER A 6 -10.51 -2.05 16.58
CA SER A 6 -11.23 -3.27 16.23
C SER A 6 -10.45 -4.14 15.22
N ASN A 7 -10.97 -5.31 14.86
CA ASN A 7 -10.37 -6.13 13.81
C ASN A 7 -10.47 -5.42 12.45
N VAL A 8 -9.33 -5.21 11.79
CA VAL A 8 -9.24 -4.56 10.48
C VAL A 8 -8.77 -5.55 9.44
N LEU A 9 -9.45 -5.58 8.29
CA LEU A 9 -8.99 -6.35 7.14
C LEU A 9 -7.78 -5.65 6.50
N LEU A 10 -6.67 -6.37 6.42
CA LEU A 10 -5.49 -5.98 5.67
C LEU A 10 -5.47 -6.70 4.33
N THR A 11 -5.36 -5.96 3.23
CA THR A 11 -5.11 -6.55 1.91
C THR A 11 -3.85 -5.95 1.32
N VAL A 12 -2.85 -6.80 1.10
CA VAL A 12 -1.55 -6.39 0.56
C VAL A 12 -1.73 -5.93 -0.87
N ILE A 13 -1.16 -4.77 -1.20
CA ILE A 13 -1.03 -4.33 -2.59
C ILE A 13 0.14 -5.10 -3.21
N PRO A 14 -0.06 -5.81 -4.34
CA PRO A 14 0.99 -6.58 -4.99
C PRO A 14 2.14 -5.69 -5.47
N ASN A 15 3.27 -6.36 -5.76
CA ASN A 15 4.52 -5.73 -6.19
C ASN A 15 4.96 -4.66 -5.18
N LEU A 16 5.05 -3.40 -5.63
CA LEU A 16 5.49 -2.26 -4.82
C LEU A 16 4.42 -1.16 -4.73
N GLY A 17 3.22 -1.34 -5.31
CA GLY A 17 2.18 -0.31 -5.31
C GLY A 17 2.59 0.99 -6.00
N CYS A 18 3.46 0.90 -7.01
CA CYS A 18 4.02 2.05 -7.75
C CYS A 18 3.25 2.36 -9.04
N SER A 19 2.37 1.47 -9.48
CA SER A 19 1.59 1.60 -10.71
C SER A 19 0.10 1.37 -10.46
N ASP A 20 -0.77 1.89 -11.33
CA ASP A 20 -2.22 1.66 -11.26
C ASP A 20 -2.60 0.16 -11.31
N ASP A 21 -1.84 -0.64 -12.08
CA ASP A 21 -2.05 -2.09 -12.21
C ASP A 21 -1.88 -2.82 -10.87
N ASP A 22 -0.94 -2.37 -10.04
CA ASP A 22 -0.74 -2.91 -8.69
C ASP A 22 -2.01 -2.75 -7.84
N TRP A 23 -2.74 -1.64 -7.98
CA TRP A 23 -3.95 -1.37 -7.19
C TRP A 23 -5.21 -2.00 -7.79
N LEU A 24 -5.32 -2.03 -9.12
CA LEU A 24 -6.48 -2.58 -9.83
C LEU A 24 -6.55 -4.11 -9.82
N SER A 25 -5.40 -4.78 -9.63
CA SER A 25 -5.31 -6.24 -9.54
C SER A 25 -5.73 -6.80 -8.17
N VAL A 26 -5.89 -5.95 -7.15
CA VAL A 26 -6.26 -6.36 -5.78
C VAL A 26 -7.69 -6.90 -5.73
N ARG A 27 -7.88 -8.01 -5.00
CA ARG A 27 -9.19 -8.63 -4.73
C ARG A 27 -9.28 -8.98 -3.24
N PRO A 28 -10.28 -8.48 -2.49
CA PRO A 28 -11.34 -7.54 -2.91
C PRO A 28 -10.78 -6.16 -3.30
N SER A 29 -11.62 -5.29 -3.88
CA SER A 29 -11.23 -3.91 -4.26
C SER A 29 -10.49 -3.20 -3.12
N PRO A 30 -9.46 -2.36 -3.41
CA PRO A 30 -8.69 -1.65 -2.40
C PRO A 30 -9.44 -0.51 -1.68
N ALA A 31 -10.69 -0.22 -2.08
CA ALA A 31 -11.48 0.81 -1.43
C ALA A 31 -11.89 0.40 0.00
N GLY A 32 -11.68 1.30 0.97
CA GLY A 32 -12.12 1.13 2.36
C GLY A 32 -11.26 0.22 3.24
N ILE A 33 -10.23 -0.43 2.70
CA ILE A 33 -9.34 -1.30 3.47
C ILE A 33 -8.11 -0.55 4.01
N VAL A 34 -7.37 -1.20 4.91
CA VAL A 34 -5.99 -0.81 5.21
C VAL A 34 -5.07 -1.60 4.29
N ALA A 35 -4.21 -0.88 3.56
CA ALA A 35 -3.37 -1.44 2.51
C ALA A 35 -1.90 -1.48 2.94
N PRO A 36 -1.35 -2.65 3.30
CA PRO A 36 0.08 -2.84 3.41
C PRO A 36 0.75 -2.77 2.03
N VAL A 37 1.77 -1.94 1.90
CA VAL A 37 2.56 -1.76 0.68
C VAL A 37 4.05 -1.82 1.01
N LYS A 38 4.80 -2.62 0.25
CA LYS A 38 6.24 -2.74 0.41
C LYS A 38 6.94 -1.44 -0.02
N ARG A 39 7.93 -1.01 0.77
CA ARG A 39 8.85 0.07 0.42
C ARG A 39 9.76 -0.35 -0.74
N GLY A 40 9.96 0.55 -1.71
CA GLY A 40 10.80 0.31 -2.91
C GLY A 40 10.33 1.17 -4.08
N ASP A 41 11.18 1.28 -5.11
CA ASP A 41 11.08 1.83 -6.49
C ASP A 41 10.35 3.15 -6.76
N CYS A 42 9.50 3.62 -5.85
CA CYS A 42 8.80 4.90 -5.90
C CYS A 42 8.69 5.49 -4.49
N THR A 43 8.39 6.78 -4.41
CA THR A 43 8.32 7.50 -3.13
C THR A 43 7.10 7.08 -2.31
N VAL A 44 7.14 7.32 -1.00
CA VAL A 44 5.96 7.15 -0.13
C VAL A 44 4.81 8.06 -0.59
N GLU A 45 5.13 9.26 -1.10
CA GLU A 45 4.15 10.19 -1.65
C GLU A 45 3.42 9.62 -2.88
N SER A 46 4.14 9.02 -3.83
CA SER A 46 3.53 8.37 -4.99
C SER A 46 2.57 7.25 -4.58
N LYS A 47 2.97 6.43 -3.60
CA LYS A 47 2.11 5.37 -3.04
C LYS A 47 0.89 5.96 -2.33
N ALA A 48 1.04 7.03 -1.55
CA ALA A 48 -0.06 7.72 -0.88
C ALA A 48 -1.05 8.34 -1.87
N ARG A 49 -0.56 8.89 -3.00
CA ARG A 49 -1.40 9.43 -4.07
C ARG A 49 -2.26 8.34 -4.70
N LEU A 50 -1.67 7.17 -4.99
CA LEU A 50 -2.42 6.02 -5.52
C LEU A 50 -3.40 5.46 -4.49
N ALA A 51 -2.99 5.31 -3.23
CA ALA A 51 -3.88 4.90 -2.15
C ALA A 51 -5.12 5.80 -2.05
N SER A 52 -4.91 7.11 -2.17
CA SER A 52 -5.98 8.11 -2.16
C SER A 52 -6.87 7.99 -3.40
N LYS A 53 -6.26 7.84 -4.60
CA LYS A 53 -6.98 7.63 -5.87
C LYS A 53 -7.94 6.44 -5.80
N TYR A 54 -7.54 5.37 -5.12
CA TYR A 54 -8.31 4.14 -4.99
C TYR A 54 -9.15 4.02 -3.71
N ASN A 55 -9.35 5.14 -2.99
CA ASN A 55 -10.18 5.24 -1.79
C ASN A 55 -9.80 4.26 -0.67
N VAL A 56 -8.50 3.98 -0.53
CA VAL A 56 -7.97 3.17 0.57
C VAL A 56 -8.15 3.93 1.88
N ALA A 57 -8.51 3.23 2.96
CA ALA A 57 -8.78 3.89 4.23
C ALA A 57 -7.51 4.27 5.00
N ALA A 58 -6.47 3.45 4.92
CA ALA A 58 -5.14 3.78 5.42
C ALA A 58 -4.04 3.04 4.64
N LEU A 59 -2.88 3.68 4.52
CA LEU A 59 -1.68 3.11 3.89
C LEU A 59 -0.68 2.71 4.96
N LEU A 60 -0.27 1.44 4.96
CA LEU A 60 0.79 0.93 5.85
C LEU A 60 2.03 0.61 5.00
N ILE A 61 3.12 1.34 5.21
CA ILE A 61 4.38 1.08 4.50
C ILE A 61 5.25 0.16 5.35
N TYR A 62 5.68 -0.96 4.78
CA TYR A 62 6.58 -1.90 5.44
C TYR A 62 7.88 -2.10 4.66
N ASN A 63 8.93 -2.49 5.39
CA ASN A 63 10.18 -2.98 4.84
C ASN A 63 10.25 -4.50 5.09
N ASP A 64 10.79 -5.27 4.16
CA ASP A 64 10.94 -6.72 4.31
C ASP A 64 12.36 -7.16 4.72
N GLY A 65 13.27 -6.20 4.90
CA GLY A 65 14.64 -6.47 5.34
C GLY A 65 15.54 -7.11 4.27
N THR A 66 15.01 -7.35 3.07
CA THR A 66 15.78 -7.92 1.94
C THR A 66 16.47 -6.85 1.10
N THR A 67 16.00 -5.60 1.18
CA THR A 67 16.60 -4.43 0.53
C THR A 67 17.09 -3.43 1.57
N TRP A 68 18.36 -3.58 1.95
CA TRP A 68 19.14 -2.48 2.53
C TRP A 68 19.54 -1.58 1.37
N GLY A 69 19.18 -0.31 1.43
CA GLY A 69 19.63 0.65 0.42
C GLY A 69 21.16 0.69 0.37
N VAL A 70 21.75 0.07 -0.65
CA VAL A 70 22.96 0.62 -1.27
C VAL A 70 22.44 1.64 -2.27
N GLY A 71 22.70 2.92 -1.99
CA GLY A 71 22.12 4.04 -2.71
C GLY A 71 22.64 4.20 -4.14
N ALA A 72 21.78 4.77 -4.97
CA ALA A 72 22.05 5.91 -5.86
C ALA A 72 20.70 6.53 -6.23
#